data_AF-A0A0M8WT26-F1
#
_entry.id   AF-A0A0M8WT26-F1
#
_cell.length_a   1.000
_cell.length_b   1.000
_cell.length_c   1.000
_cell.angle_alpha   90.00
_cell.angle_beta   90.00
_cell.angle_gamma   90.00
#
_symmetry.space_group_name_H-M   'P 1'
#
loop_
_entity.id
_entity.type
_entity.pdbx_description
1 polymer ?
#
loop_
_entity_poly.entity_id
_entity_poly.type
_entity_poly.pdbx_seq_one_letter_code
_entity_poly.pdbx_strand_id
1 'polypeptide(L)' 'MNKELPGDAAAAAVRHARFGKLPERIRFEDMTQEVEVEKGGAANVSYNPEGSWQYFSCLALDMGL' A
#
# COMPACT_ATOMS: atom_id res chain seq x y z
N MET A 1 13.09 21.28 9.67
CA MET A 1 13.07 22.52 8.86
C MET A 1 13.72 22.22 7.50
N ASN A 2 12.92 21.83 6.52
CA ASN A 2 13.35 21.57 5.15
C ASN A 2 13.59 22.92 4.46
N LYS A 3 14.87 23.22 4.19
CA LYS A 3 15.28 24.43 3.48
C LYS A 3 15.06 24.17 1.99
N GLU A 4 14.04 24.80 1.41
CA GLU A 4 13.79 24.71 -0.03
C GLU A 4 15.04 25.18 -0.78
N LEU A 5 15.61 24.29 -1.59
CA LEU A 5 16.73 24.66 -2.45
C LEU A 5 16.20 25.60 -3.54
N PRO A 6 16.94 26.62 -3.97
CA PRO A 6 16.45 27.66 -4.87
C PRO A 6 15.93 27.15 -6.22
N GLY A 7 16.30 25.93 -6.65
CA GLY A 7 15.73 25.28 -7.84
C GLY A 7 14.41 24.54 -7.61
N ASP A 8 14.08 24.17 -6.37
CA ASP A 8 12.88 23.40 -6.03
C ASP A 8 11.61 24.25 -6.15
N ALA A 9 11.66 25.51 -5.71
CA ALA A 9 10.54 26.46 -5.86
C ALA A 9 10.21 26.74 -7.34
N ALA A 10 11.23 26.88 -8.19
CA ALA A 10 11.04 27.07 -9.64
C ALA A 10 10.46 25.81 -10.29
N ALA A 11 10.96 24.62 -9.95
CA ALA A 11 10.41 23.36 -10.43
C ALA A 11 8.98 23.11 -9.92
N ALA A 12 8.67 23.52 -8.69
CA ALA A 12 7.32 23.49 -8.12
C ALA A 12 6.37 24.41 -8.90
N ALA A 13 6.79 25.62 -9.26
CA ALA A 13 5.99 26.55 -10.05
C ALA A 13 5.62 25.98 -11.44
N VAL A 14 6.58 25.35 -12.14
CA VAL A 14 6.31 24.68 -13.42
C VAL A 14 5.30 23.54 -13.25
N ARG A 15 5.44 22.73 -12.19
CA ARG A 15 4.48 21.67 -11.87
C ARG A 15 3.09 22.23 -11.59
N HIS A 16 2.98 23.29 -10.80
CA HIS A 16 1.69 23.93 -10.49
C HIS A 16 1.03 24.57 -11.72
N ALA A 17 1.81 25.17 -12.63
CA ALA A 17 1.28 25.68 -13.89
C ALA A 17 0.75 24.56 -14.80
N ARG A 18 1.41 23.40 -14.80
CA ARG A 18 1.01 22.25 -15.64
C ARG A 18 -0.14 21.44 -15.04
N PHE A 19 -0.14 21.23 -13.73
CA PHE A 19 -1.01 20.27 -13.05
C PHE A 19 -1.99 20.91 -12.06
N GLY A 20 -1.91 22.22 -11.84
CA GLY A 20 -2.74 22.93 -10.87
C GLY A 20 -2.28 22.71 -9.42
N LYS A 21 -3.23 22.89 -8.49
CA LYS A 21 -3.01 22.68 -7.06
C LYS A 21 -3.54 21.32 -6.63
N LEU A 22 -2.93 20.74 -5.60
CA LEU A 22 -3.46 19.54 -4.98
C LEU A 22 -4.84 19.85 -4.38
N PRO A 23 -5.83 18.96 -4.52
CA PRO A 23 -7.09 19.08 -3.80
C PRO A 23 -6.89 19.11 -2.28
N GLU A 24 -7.94 19.52 -1.55
CA GLU A 24 -7.94 19.41 -0.10
C GLU A 24 -7.75 17.96 0.34
N ARG A 25 -7.03 17.77 1.45
CA ARG A 25 -6.77 16.44 1.98
C ARG A 25 -8.08 15.85 2.52
N ILE A 26 -8.41 14.66 2.04
CA ILE A 26 -9.53 13.86 2.54
C ILE A 26 -9.23 13.44 4.00
N ARG A 27 -10.24 13.43 4.86
CA ARG A 27 -10.09 12.98 6.25
C ARG A 27 -9.67 11.51 6.27
N PHE A 28 -8.87 11.12 7.25
CA PHE A 28 -8.37 9.74 7.31
C PHE A 28 -9.53 8.74 7.42
N GLU A 29 -10.56 9.10 8.17
CA GLU A 29 -11.80 8.33 8.32
C GLU A 29 -12.50 8.04 6.97
N ASP A 30 -12.41 8.97 6.02
CA ASP A 30 -13.03 8.83 4.69
C ASP A 30 -12.12 8.07 3.70
N MET A 31 -10.88 7.74 4.10
CA MET A 31 -9.93 6.97 3.28
C MET A 31 -10.04 5.45 3.53
N THR A 32 -10.85 5.02 4.49
CA THR A 32 -11.03 3.61 4.84
C THR A 32 -12.34 3.07 4.26
N GLN A 33 -12.29 1.89 3.65
CA GLN A 33 -13.47 1.15 3.23
C GLN A 33 -13.65 -0.07 4.13
N GLU A 34 -14.81 -0.21 4.76
CA GLU A 34 -15.18 -1.42 5.48
C GLU A 34 -15.73 -2.45 4.48
N VAL A 35 -15.26 -3.69 4.61
CA VAL A 35 -15.77 -4.84 3.83
C VAL A 35 -16.40 -5.80 4.83
N GLU A 36 -17.64 -6.21 4.58
CA GLU A 36 -18.30 -7.24 5.37
C GLU A 36 -17.53 -8.55 5.19
N VAL A 37 -16.86 -8.98 6.26
CA VAL A 37 -16.19 -10.29 6.26
C VAL A 37 -17.27 -11.33 6.50
N GLU A 38 -17.51 -12.20 5.51
CA GLU A 38 -18.39 -13.36 5.72
C GLU A 38 -17.88 -14.18 6.91
N LYS A 39 -18.80 -14.58 7.79
CA LYS A 39 -18.55 -15.42 8.97
C LYS A 39 -17.79 -16.74 8.68
N GLY A 40 -17.64 -17.13 7.42
CA GLY A 40 -16.93 -18.33 6.98
C GLY A 40 -15.42 -18.17 6.74
N GLY A 41 -14.88 -16.95 6.67
CA GLY A 41 -13.46 -16.73 6.33
C GLY A 41 -12.47 -17.21 7.39
N ALA A 42 -12.91 -17.30 8.65
CA ALA A 42 -12.08 -17.73 9.78
C ALA A 42 -12.33 -19.19 10.21
N ALA A 43 -13.47 -19.79 9.82
CA ALA A 43 -13.86 -21.11 10.32
C ALA A 43 -12.98 -22.25 9.75
N ASN A 44 -12.39 -22.05 8.57
CA ASN A 44 -11.54 -23.05 7.91
C ASN A 44 -10.06 -22.66 7.82
N VAL A 45 -9.67 -21.52 8.38
CA VAL A 45 -8.26 -21.08 8.43
C VAL A 45 -7.83 -21.03 9.89
N SER A 46 -7.83 -22.18 10.56
CA SER A 46 -6.95 -22.33 11.71
C SER A 46 -5.54 -22.12 11.20
N TYR A 47 -4.88 -21.03 11.59
CA TYR A 47 -3.49 -20.78 11.23
C TYR A 47 -2.65 -22.02 11.57
N ASN A 48 -2.22 -22.75 10.54
CA ASN A 48 -1.43 -23.96 10.68
C ASN A 48 -0.01 -23.67 10.14
N PRO A 49 0.92 -23.23 11.01
CA PRO A 49 2.30 -22.98 10.60
C PRO A 49 3.01 -24.26 10.12
N GLU A 50 2.57 -25.44 10.57
CA GLU A 50 3.09 -26.72 10.09
C GLU A 50 2.52 -27.14 8.72
N GLY A 51 1.44 -26.49 8.25
CA GLY A 51 0.83 -26.73 6.95
C GLY A 51 1.22 -25.72 5.88
N SER A 52 1.78 -24.56 6.27
CA SER A 52 2.10 -23.47 5.33
C SER A 52 3.19 -23.82 4.31
N TRP A 53 4.02 -24.84 4.58
CA TRP A 53 5.05 -25.29 3.64
C TRP A 53 4.50 -25.86 2.33
N GLN A 54 3.25 -26.34 2.33
CA GLN A 54 2.64 -26.93 1.13
C GLN A 54 2.36 -25.92 0.02
N TYR A 55 2.34 -24.62 0.33
CA TYR A 55 2.08 -23.55 -0.65
C TYR A 55 3.35 -22.89 -1.18
N PHE A 56 4.53 -23.28 -0.70
CA PHE A 56 5.82 -22.70 -1.10
C PHE A 56 6.47 -23.41 -2.28
N SER A 57 5.72 -24.14 -3.12
CA SER A 57 6.30 -24.85 -4.26
C SER A 57 7.08 -23.93 -5.22
N CYS A 58 6.62 -22.71 -5.45
CA CYS A 58 7.35 -21.73 -6.25
C CYS A 58 8.61 -21.22 -5.53
N LEU A 59 8.53 -20.99 -4.21
CA LEU A 59 9.68 -20.55 -3.40
C LEU A 59 10.78 -21.63 -3.31
N ALA A 60 10.41 -22.90 -3.18
CA ALA A 60 11.35 -24.02 -3.19
C ALA A 60 12.05 -24.16 -4.55
N LEU A 61 11.30 -24.04 -5.65
CA LEU A 61 11.85 -24.03 -7.01
C LEU A 61 12.82 -22.86 -7.21
N ASP A 62 12.46 -21.66 -6.76
CA ASP A 62 13.29 -20.45 -6.87
C ASP A 62 14.59 -20.54 -6.06
N MET A 63 14.61 -21.33 -4.98
CA MET A 63 15.80 -21.56 -4.16
C MET A 63 16.63 -22.79 -4.59
N GLY A 64 16.16 -23.58 -5.57
CA GLY A 64 16.88 -24.75 -6.09
C GLY A 64 16.99 -25.91 -5.10
N LEU A 65 16.02 -26.06 -4.19
CA LEU A 65 15.89 -27.16 -3.23
C LEU A 65 15.12 -28.36 -3.80
#